data_AF-A0A1W9UM93-F1
#
_entry.id   AF-A0A1W9UM93-F1
#
_cell.length_a   1.000
_cell.length_b   1.000
_cell.length_c   1.000
_cell.angle_alpha   90.00
_cell.angle_beta   90.00
_cell.angle_gamma   90.00
#
_symmetry.space_group_name_H-M   'P 1'
#
loop_
_entity.id
_entity.type
_entity.pdbx_description
1 polymer ?
#
loop_
_entity_poly.entity_id
_entity_poly.type
_entity_poly.pdbx_seq_one_letter_code
_entity_poly.pdbx_strand_id
1 'polypeptide(L)'
;MVPVSVTTAWLELPEKNKAAICRLCSKQQPLIFDRWSTAAGLKSFRHDSLVNRKAGSASRLDAVLFKAEEGHLGADLLVAYFTGMAPEINNQYLEILESGDNEKAATKLAIYAQLACKFKDNPFIRLYLATALWIEEFDEKEIDTVDKLASEMSCSGS
;
A
#
# COMPACT_ATOMS: atom_id res chain seq x y z
N MET A 1 9.84 -7.17 10.37
CA MET A 1 9.20 -8.43 9.88
C MET A 1 7.98 -8.03 9.05
N VAL A 2 7.66 -8.70 7.94
CA VAL A 2 6.48 -8.31 7.13
C VAL A 2 5.18 -8.72 7.85
N PRO A 3 4.25 -7.79 8.14
CA PRO A 3 2.97 -8.13 8.76
C PRO A 3 2.08 -8.99 7.85
N VAL A 4 1.31 -9.89 8.46
CA VAL A 4 0.38 -10.76 7.71
C VAL A 4 -0.69 -9.91 7.03
N SER A 5 -1.16 -8.86 7.70
CA SER A 5 -2.10 -7.88 7.14
C SER A 5 -1.64 -7.25 5.81
N VAL A 6 -0.35 -6.89 5.67
CA VAL A 6 0.21 -6.32 4.43
C VAL A 6 0.15 -7.34 3.30
N THR A 7 0.61 -8.56 3.55
CA THR A 7 0.61 -9.63 2.54
C THR A 7 -0.81 -10.02 2.14
N THR A 8 -1.74 -10.06 3.10
CA THR A 8 -3.15 -10.37 2.87
C THR A 8 -3.82 -9.29 2.03
N ALA A 9 -3.66 -8.02 2.42
CA ALA A 9 -4.21 -6.88 1.68
C ALA A 9 -3.66 -6.81 0.25
N TRP A 10 -2.38 -7.15 0.05
CA TRP A 10 -1.82 -7.29 -1.28
C TRP A 10 -2.49 -8.41 -2.05
N LEU A 11 -2.61 -9.62 -1.49
CA LEU A 11 -3.19 -10.77 -2.19
C LEU A 11 -4.66 -10.54 -2.58
N GLU A 12 -5.45 -9.92 -1.69
CA GLU A 12 -6.84 -9.56 -1.92
C GLU A 12 -7.04 -8.41 -2.93
N LEU A 13 -5.99 -7.60 -3.16
CA LEU A 13 -6.05 -6.51 -4.13
C LEU A 13 -6.36 -7.07 -5.54
N PRO A 14 -7.33 -6.52 -6.28
CA PRO A 14 -7.64 -7.01 -7.61
C PRO A 14 -6.42 -6.97 -8.54
N GLU A 15 -6.27 -7.97 -9.42
CA GLU A 15 -5.10 -8.06 -10.31
C GLU A 15 -4.91 -6.82 -11.19
N LYS A 16 -6.01 -6.18 -11.62
CA LYS A 16 -5.94 -4.92 -12.38
C LYS A 16 -5.25 -3.79 -11.60
N ASN A 17 -5.41 -3.76 -10.28
CA ASN A 17 -4.82 -2.77 -9.39
C ASN A 17 -3.35 -3.08 -9.12
N LYS A 18 -3.00 -4.36 -8.89
CA LYS A 18 -1.58 -4.78 -8.82
C LYS A 18 -0.83 -4.49 -10.12
N ALA A 19 -1.47 -4.71 -11.27
CA ALA A 19 -0.91 -4.35 -12.57
C ALA A 19 -0.73 -2.84 -12.73
N ALA A 20 -1.63 -2.02 -12.18
CA ALA A 20 -1.46 -0.57 -12.16
C ALA A 20 -0.25 -0.14 -11.31
N ILE A 21 -0.07 -0.71 -10.11
CA ILE A 21 1.13 -0.49 -9.28
C ILE A 21 2.40 -0.89 -10.06
N CYS A 22 2.39 -2.06 -10.69
CA CYS A 22 3.49 -2.56 -11.51
C CYS A 22 3.90 -1.57 -12.61
N ARG A 23 2.91 -1.07 -13.38
CA ARG A 23 3.12 -0.09 -14.46
C ARG A 23 3.62 1.26 -13.95
N LEU A 24 3.07 1.74 -12.84
CA LEU A 24 3.50 3.01 -12.25
C LEU A 24 4.93 2.90 -11.73
N CYS A 25 5.25 1.81 -11.04
CA CYS A 25 6.60 1.52 -10.56
C CYS A 25 7.61 1.43 -11.70
N SER A 26 7.31 0.69 -12.77
CA SER A 26 8.23 0.56 -13.90
C SER A 26 8.52 1.90 -14.59
N LYS A 27 7.55 2.83 -14.59
CA LYS A 27 7.67 4.15 -15.21
C LYS A 27 8.36 5.17 -14.30
N GLN A 28 7.99 5.22 -13.02
CA GLN A 28 8.39 6.30 -12.11
C GLN A 28 9.49 5.90 -11.14
N GLN A 29 9.63 4.60 -10.84
CA GLN A 29 10.60 4.04 -9.91
C GLN A 29 11.34 2.85 -10.54
N PRO A 30 12.04 3.06 -11.68
CA PRO A 30 12.62 1.97 -12.47
C PRO A 30 13.64 1.13 -11.69
N LEU A 31 14.32 1.73 -10.71
CA LEU A 31 15.27 1.02 -9.83
C LEU A 31 14.56 0.01 -8.91
N ILE A 32 13.42 0.38 -8.32
CA ILE A 32 12.60 -0.52 -7.51
C ILE A 32 12.04 -1.64 -8.40
N PHE A 33 11.57 -1.28 -9.60
CA PHE A 33 11.05 -2.26 -10.56
C PHE A 33 12.11 -3.27 -11.04
N ASP A 34 13.36 -2.82 -11.26
CA ASP A 34 14.46 -3.72 -11.63
C ASP A 34 14.84 -4.67 -10.50
N ARG A 35 14.92 -4.18 -9.25
CA ARG A 35 15.09 -5.03 -8.07
C ARG A 35 13.99 -6.08 -7.98
N TRP A 36 12.74 -5.68 -8.18
CA TRP A 36 11.60 -6.58 -8.14
C TRP A 36 11.66 -7.67 -9.23
N SER A 37 11.94 -7.27 -10.46
CA SER A 37 12.08 -8.18 -11.60
C SER A 37 13.28 -9.11 -11.44
N THR A 38 14.37 -8.61 -10.86
CA THR A 38 15.59 -9.37 -10.55
C THR A 38 15.30 -10.43 -9.49
N ALA A 39 14.68 -10.04 -8.37
CA ALA A 39 14.31 -10.96 -7.31
C ALA A 39 13.35 -12.06 -7.81
N ALA A 40 12.46 -11.72 -8.74
CA ALA A 40 11.55 -12.68 -9.36
C ALA A 40 12.23 -13.63 -10.37
N GLY A 41 13.51 -13.41 -10.72
CA GLY A 41 14.25 -14.16 -11.73
C GLY A 41 13.70 -13.96 -13.14
N LEU A 42 13.25 -12.73 -13.45
CA LEU A 42 12.52 -12.40 -14.67
C LEU A 42 13.31 -11.54 -15.67
N LYS A 43 14.62 -11.38 -15.50
CA LYS A 43 15.48 -10.58 -16.40
C LYS A 43 15.41 -10.98 -17.89
N SER A 44 15.09 -12.24 -18.18
CA SER A 44 14.95 -12.75 -19.55
C SER A 44 13.62 -12.40 -20.22
N PHE A 45 12.63 -11.91 -19.47
CA PHE A 45 11.34 -11.54 -20.01
C PHE A 45 11.39 -10.14 -20.61
N ARG A 46 10.62 -9.92 -21.69
CA ARG A 46 10.44 -8.59 -22.26
C ARG A 46 9.82 -7.66 -21.22
N HIS A 47 10.34 -6.44 -21.11
CA HIS A 47 9.86 -5.42 -20.19
C HIS A 47 8.33 -5.25 -20.26
N ASP A 48 7.78 -5.09 -21.47
CA ASP A 48 6.33 -4.96 -21.66
C ASP A 48 5.52 -6.16 -21.16
N SER A 49 6.09 -7.37 -21.23
CA SER A 49 5.43 -8.56 -20.69
C SER A 49 5.38 -8.52 -19.17
N LEU A 50 6.43 -8.02 -18.51
CA LEU A 50 6.50 -7.88 -17.04
C LEU A 50 5.57 -6.79 -16.55
N VAL A 51 5.65 -5.61 -17.16
CA VAL A 51 4.83 -4.45 -16.85
C VAL A 51 3.34 -4.75 -17.03
N ASN A 52 3.00 -5.51 -18.07
CA ASN A 52 1.63 -5.95 -18.31
C ASN A 52 1.29 -7.30 -17.66
N ARG A 53 2.17 -7.84 -16.81
CA ARG A 53 1.95 -9.06 -16.03
C ARG A 53 1.52 -10.29 -16.87
N LYS A 54 2.06 -10.42 -18.09
CA LYS A 54 1.73 -11.49 -19.04
C LYS A 54 2.48 -12.78 -18.74
N ALA A 55 1.94 -13.92 -19.21
CA ALA A 55 2.62 -15.22 -19.23
C ALA A 55 3.22 -15.67 -17.88
N GLY A 56 2.44 -15.57 -16.80
CA GLY A 56 2.85 -16.05 -15.46
C GLY A 56 3.85 -15.15 -14.73
N SER A 57 4.23 -13.99 -15.29
CA SER A 57 5.07 -13.02 -14.59
C SER A 57 4.39 -12.42 -13.34
N ALA A 58 3.06 -12.32 -13.35
CA ALA A 58 2.27 -11.80 -12.22
C ALA A 58 2.56 -12.53 -10.91
N SER A 59 2.35 -13.86 -10.91
CA SER A 59 2.53 -14.69 -9.72
C SER A 59 3.97 -14.72 -9.24
N ARG A 60 4.94 -14.66 -10.16
CA ARG A 60 6.38 -14.61 -9.82
C ARG A 60 6.77 -13.29 -9.18
N LEU A 61 6.27 -12.17 -9.70
CA LEU A 61 6.46 -10.85 -9.10
C LEU A 61 5.81 -10.80 -7.70
N ASP A 62 4.55 -11.21 -7.58
CA ASP A 62 3.83 -11.21 -6.31
C ASP A 62 4.50 -12.09 -5.25
N ALA A 63 4.98 -13.27 -5.64
CA ALA A 63 5.59 -14.23 -4.71
C ALA A 63 6.89 -13.72 -4.06
N VAL A 64 7.63 -12.83 -4.72
CA VAL A 64 8.91 -12.33 -4.21
C VAL A 64 8.80 -10.99 -3.50
N LEU A 65 7.70 -10.25 -3.70
CA LEU A 65 7.60 -8.85 -3.25
C LEU A 65 7.88 -8.70 -1.74
N PHE A 66 7.34 -9.61 -0.93
CA PHE A 66 7.49 -9.60 0.53
C PHE A 66 8.49 -10.64 1.07
N LYS A 67 9.18 -11.37 0.18
CA LYS A 67 10.21 -12.36 0.56
C LYS A 67 11.62 -11.89 0.25
N ALA A 68 11.76 -11.12 -0.83
CA ALA A 68 13.04 -10.57 -1.24
C ALA A 68 13.50 -9.51 -0.25
N GLU A 69 14.80 -9.49 0.00
CA GLU A 69 15.44 -8.46 0.84
C GLU A 69 14.77 -8.33 2.22
N GLU A 70 14.36 -9.46 2.81
CA GLU A 70 13.69 -9.51 4.12
C GLU A 70 12.42 -8.64 4.22
N GLY A 71 11.79 -8.35 3.07
CA GLY A 71 10.60 -7.51 2.97
C GLY A 71 10.89 -6.06 2.58
N HIS A 72 12.15 -5.61 2.58
CA HIS A 72 12.50 -4.23 2.23
C HIS A 72 12.05 -3.84 0.82
N LEU A 73 12.07 -4.77 -0.13
CA LEU A 73 11.55 -4.53 -1.48
C LEU A 73 10.05 -4.15 -1.46
N GLY A 74 9.26 -4.88 -0.67
CA GLY A 74 7.84 -4.61 -0.50
C GLY A 74 7.59 -3.26 0.17
N ALA A 75 8.37 -2.93 1.21
CA ALA A 75 8.29 -1.64 1.88
C ALA A 75 8.60 -0.50 0.91
N ASP A 76 9.74 -0.56 0.20
CA ASP A 76 10.16 0.45 -0.76
C ASP A 76 9.10 0.67 -1.85
N LEU A 77 8.55 -0.41 -2.41
CA LEU A 77 7.50 -0.33 -3.44
C LEU A 77 6.25 0.37 -2.92
N LEU A 78 5.74 -0.06 -1.76
CA LEU A 78 4.48 0.44 -1.23
C LEU A 78 4.62 1.87 -0.70
N VAL A 79 5.74 2.21 -0.04
CA VAL A 79 6.06 3.58 0.36
C VAL A 79 6.13 4.48 -0.85
N ALA A 80 6.91 4.12 -1.87
CA ALA A 80 7.02 4.92 -3.09
C ALA A 80 5.67 5.07 -3.79
N TYR A 81 4.83 4.02 -3.76
CA TYR A 81 3.48 4.07 -4.33
C TYR A 81 2.61 5.09 -3.61
N PHE A 82 2.50 4.99 -2.29
CA PHE A 82 1.57 5.81 -1.51
C PHE A 82 2.07 7.22 -1.23
N THR A 83 3.37 7.51 -1.35
CA THR A 83 3.91 8.86 -1.07
C THR A 83 4.31 9.62 -2.34
N GLY A 84 4.52 8.94 -3.46
CA GLY A 84 5.00 9.56 -4.70
C GLY A 84 4.18 9.22 -5.94
N MET A 85 3.88 7.95 -6.19
CA MET A 85 3.29 7.54 -7.47
C MET A 85 1.77 7.73 -7.55
N ALA A 86 1.06 7.46 -6.46
CA ALA A 86 -0.38 7.63 -6.32
C ALA A 86 -0.71 8.13 -4.89
N PRO A 87 -0.31 9.37 -4.56
CA PRO A 87 -0.27 9.83 -3.18
C PRO A 87 -1.63 10.29 -2.63
N GLU A 88 -2.74 10.03 -3.31
CA GLU A 88 -4.07 10.57 -2.97
C GLU A 88 -4.47 10.32 -1.51
N ILE A 89 -4.30 9.09 -1.02
CA ILE A 89 -4.63 8.73 0.37
C ILE A 89 -3.64 9.39 1.34
N ASN A 90 -2.36 9.45 0.99
CA ASN A 90 -1.33 10.06 1.83
C ASN A 90 -1.43 11.58 1.89
N ASN A 91 -1.80 12.24 0.80
CA ASN A 91 -2.06 13.67 0.78
C ASN A 91 -3.23 13.99 1.71
N GLN A 92 -4.27 13.16 1.70
CA GLN A 92 -5.37 13.32 2.65
C GLN A 92 -4.92 13.14 4.10
N TYR A 93 -4.04 12.17 4.36
CA TYR A 93 -3.43 11.98 5.68
C TYR A 93 -2.70 13.26 6.12
N LEU A 94 -1.88 13.84 5.25
CA LEU A 94 -1.14 15.07 5.53
C LEU A 94 -2.09 16.27 5.76
N GLU A 95 -3.14 16.42 4.96
CA GLU A 95 -4.17 17.46 5.16
C GLU A 95 -4.87 17.34 6.52
N ILE A 96 -5.18 16.12 6.98
CA ILE A 96 -5.78 15.89 8.29
C ILE A 96 -4.80 16.28 9.41
N LEU A 97 -3.50 16.00 9.22
CA LEU A 97 -2.46 16.42 10.17
C LEU A 97 -2.32 17.95 10.21
N GLU A 98 -2.34 18.62 9.06
CA GLU A 98 -2.16 20.07 8.95
C GLU A 98 -3.39 20.86 9.45
N SER A 99 -4.60 20.33 9.26
CA SER A 99 -5.84 20.96 9.70
C SER A 99 -6.15 20.77 11.20
N GLY A 100 -5.36 19.97 11.91
CA GLY A 100 -5.56 19.58 13.32
C GLY A 100 -5.22 20.64 14.37
N ASP A 101 -5.36 21.94 14.07
CA ASP A 101 -5.08 23.02 15.03
C ASP A 101 -6.18 23.12 16.12
N ASN A 102 -5.81 22.77 17.36
CA ASN A 102 -6.45 23.11 18.66
C ASN A 102 -7.95 22.77 18.82
N GLU A 103 -8.36 21.60 19.32
CA GLU A 103 -8.65 21.40 20.76
C GLU A 103 -8.79 19.92 21.19
N LYS A 104 -8.62 18.96 20.28
CA LYS A 104 -8.49 17.54 20.61
C LYS A 104 -7.48 16.92 19.65
N ALA A 105 -6.28 16.60 20.13
CA ALA A 105 -5.32 15.83 19.36
C ALA A 105 -6.00 14.53 18.91
N ALA A 106 -6.35 14.43 17.62
CA ALA A 106 -6.82 13.18 17.06
C ALA A 106 -5.69 12.17 17.23
N THR A 107 -5.96 11.04 17.90
CA THR A 107 -4.96 9.98 18.00
C THR A 107 -4.63 9.49 16.60
N LYS A 108 -3.40 9.00 16.39
CA LYS A 108 -2.95 8.43 15.12
C LYS A 108 -3.95 7.41 14.56
N LEU A 109 -4.54 6.57 15.42
CA LEU A 109 -5.58 5.60 15.07
C LEU A 109 -6.89 6.28 14.61
N ALA A 110 -7.27 7.41 15.22
CA ALA A 110 -8.44 8.17 14.79
C ALA A 110 -8.24 8.78 13.39
N ILE A 111 -7.04 9.25 13.06
CA ILE A 111 -6.72 9.75 11.71
C ILE A 111 -6.83 8.61 10.68
N TYR A 112 -6.22 7.46 10.98
CA TYR A 112 -6.33 6.30 10.09
C TYR A 112 -7.77 5.78 9.98
N ALA A 113 -8.58 5.85 11.04
CA ALA A 113 -10.00 5.51 10.98
C ALA A 113 -10.80 6.49 10.11
N GLN A 114 -10.49 7.79 10.17
CA GLN A 114 -11.09 8.78 9.28
C GLN A 114 -10.73 8.50 7.82
N LEU A 115 -9.48 8.14 7.53
CA LEU A 115 -9.05 7.75 6.17
C LEU A 115 -9.77 6.47 5.72
N ALA A 116 -9.85 5.44 6.57
CA ALA A 116 -10.56 4.20 6.28
C ALA A 116 -12.04 4.44 5.96
N CYS A 117 -12.69 5.32 6.72
CA CYS A 117 -14.07 5.73 6.50
C CYS A 117 -14.24 6.54 5.20
N LYS A 118 -13.37 7.51 4.93
CA LYS A 118 -13.42 8.37 3.74
C LYS A 118 -13.15 7.59 2.45
N PHE A 119 -12.19 6.67 2.48
CA PHE A 119 -11.75 5.89 1.33
C PHE A 119 -12.25 4.44 1.37
N LYS A 120 -13.37 4.16 2.06
CA LYS A 120 -13.91 2.80 2.24
C LYS A 120 -14.10 2.02 0.93
N ASP A 121 -14.42 2.73 -0.16
CA ASP A 121 -14.65 2.16 -1.48
C ASP A 121 -13.39 2.16 -2.37
N ASN A 122 -12.29 2.75 -1.90
CA ASN A 122 -11.01 2.74 -2.60
C ASN A 122 -10.32 1.38 -2.41
N PRO A 123 -9.98 0.65 -3.49
CA PRO A 123 -9.40 -0.69 -3.38
C PRO A 123 -8.02 -0.72 -2.70
N PHE A 124 -7.33 0.43 -2.61
CA PHE A 124 -6.01 0.51 -2.01
C PHE A 124 -6.03 0.87 -0.52
N ILE A 125 -7.18 1.21 0.07
CA ILE A 125 -7.22 1.71 1.46
C ILE A 125 -6.69 0.69 2.47
N ARG A 126 -7.08 -0.59 2.34
CA ARG A 126 -6.58 -1.65 3.23
C ARG A 126 -5.07 -1.84 3.11
N LEU A 127 -4.56 -1.83 1.88
CA LEU A 127 -3.13 -1.95 1.62
C LEU A 127 -2.38 -0.72 2.16
N TYR A 128 -2.95 0.48 2.04
CA TYR A 128 -2.40 1.70 2.62
C TYR A 128 -2.29 1.60 4.13
N LEU A 129 -3.38 1.25 4.83
CA LEU A 129 -3.41 1.14 6.29
C LEU A 129 -2.42 0.10 6.81
N ALA A 130 -2.40 -1.08 6.19
CA ALA A 130 -1.44 -2.13 6.54
C ALA A 130 0.01 -1.67 6.30
N THR A 131 0.27 -0.96 5.21
CA THR A 131 1.61 -0.42 4.90
C THR A 131 1.99 0.67 5.90
N ALA A 132 1.11 1.61 6.21
CA ALA A 132 1.37 2.72 7.11
C ALA A 132 1.71 2.24 8.54
N LEU A 133 0.95 1.26 9.04
CA LEU A 133 1.23 0.64 10.33
C LEU A 133 2.50 -0.22 10.32
N TRP A 134 2.85 -0.80 9.17
CA TRP A 134 4.12 -1.51 8.99
C TRP A 134 5.32 -0.56 8.96
N ILE A 135 5.32 0.51 8.17
CA ILE A 135 6.51 1.38 8.02
C ILE A 135 6.72 2.32 9.21
N GLU A 136 5.73 2.40 10.09
CA GLU A 136 5.84 3.02 11.40
C GLU A 136 5.91 1.96 12.52
N GLU A 137 6.11 0.67 12.17
CA GLU A 137 6.24 -0.56 12.99
C GLU A 137 5.50 -0.57 14.34
N PHE A 138 4.17 -0.40 14.30
CA PHE A 138 3.25 -0.60 15.43
C PHE A 138 2.67 -2.03 15.47
N ASP A 139 1.87 -2.33 16.51
CA ASP A 139 1.24 -3.64 16.74
C ASP A 139 0.16 -3.97 15.69
N GLU A 140 0.22 -5.16 15.09
CA GLU A 140 -0.76 -5.64 14.07
C GLU A 140 -2.22 -5.56 14.56
N LYS A 141 -2.42 -5.61 15.88
CA LYS A 141 -3.71 -5.49 16.58
C LYS A 141 -4.36 -4.10 16.45
N GLU A 142 -3.59 -3.08 16.09
CA GLU A 142 -4.12 -1.73 15.92
C GLU A 142 -4.97 -1.59 14.66
N ILE A 143 -4.80 -2.46 13.66
CA ILE A 143 -5.64 -2.50 12.44
C ILE A 143 -7.11 -2.73 12.82
N ASP A 144 -7.38 -3.72 13.68
CA ASP A 144 -8.74 -4.03 14.13
C ASP A 144 -9.37 -2.85 14.90
N THR A 145 -8.53 -2.07 15.59
CA THR A 145 -8.97 -0.86 16.30
C THR A 145 -9.35 0.24 15.32
N VAL A 146 -8.54 0.44 14.26
CA VAL A 146 -8.84 1.39 13.17
C VAL A 146 -10.15 1.01 12.46
N ASP A 147 -10.33 -0.27 12.12
CA ASP A 147 -11.53 -0.76 11.44
C ASP A 147 -12.78 -0.56 12.31
N LYS A 148 -12.69 -0.87 13.60
CA LYS A 148 -13.78 -0.63 14.55
C LYS A 148 -14.14 0.85 14.62
N LEU A 149 -13.14 1.73 14.83
CA LEU A 149 -13.36 3.17 14.89
C LEU A 149 -13.98 3.70 13.59
N ALA A 150 -13.52 3.24 12.43
CA ALA A 150 -14.04 3.65 11.14
C ALA A 150 -15.51 3.23 10.95
N SER A 151 -15.90 2.05 11.45
CA SER A 151 -17.28 1.56 11.38
C SER A 151 -18.26 2.34 12.25
N GLU A 152 -17.77 2.94 13.34
CA GLU A 152 -18.55 3.77 14.27
C GLU A 152 -18.67 5.23 13.77
N MET A 153 -17.89 5.62 12.75
CA MET A 153 -17.95 6.96 12.15
C MET A 153 -19.08 7.08 11.12
N SER A 154 -19.77 8.22 11.14
CA SER A 154 -20.70 8.58 10.07
C SER A 154 -19.93 9.13 8.87
N CYS A 155 -19.61 8.26 7.91
CA CYS A 155 -18.94 8.62 6.67
C CYS A 155 -19.87 9.48 5.79
N SER A 156 -19.92 10.78 6.05
CA SER A 156 -20.59 11.75 5.18
C SER A 156 -19.71 12.00 3.98
N GLY A 157 -20.01 11.32 2.87
CA GLY A 157 -19.47 11.68 1.56
C GLY A 157 -19.98 13.06 1.18
N SER A 158 -19.06 14.02 1.04
CA SER A 158 -19.31 15.27 0.32
C SER A 158 -19.04 15.07 -1.16
#